data_AF-A0A1C6U8N5-F1
#
_entry.id   AF-A0A1C6U8N5-F1
#
_cell.length_a   1.000
_cell.length_b   1.000
_cell.length_c   1.000
_cell.angle_alpha   90.00
_cell.angle_beta   90.00
_cell.angle_gamma   90.00
#
_symmetry.space_group_name_H-M   'P 1'
#
loop_
_entity.id
_entity.type
_entity.pdbx_description
1 polymer ?
#
loop_
_entity_poly.entity_id
_entity_poly.type
_entity_poly.pdbx_seq_one_letter_code
_entity_poly.pdbx_strand_id
1 'polypeptide(L)'
;MGKKTIHVSDFSGTAIQLDDEVVRVVVLEHPDLVAGPVRLDATPVEVEGIDDAALDVAVVEIHDRHGDGEPRRVVLTASEFDAMATDVPMTQLLKTAERVRPPKARKGAERVDYGTIEHAGRPHRGRVTEEEARLVRERLDEVNKRLADAGIRQIDLADPEHAARYGFPTAL
;
A
#
# COMPACT_ATOMS: atom_id res chain seq x y z
N MET A 1 25.61 -30.56 -0.91
CA MET A 1 26.06 -29.20 -0.53
C MET A 1 24.89 -28.53 0.19
N GLY A 2 24.99 -28.27 1.50
CA GLY A 2 23.87 -27.76 2.31
C GLY A 2 23.83 -26.22 2.32
N LYS A 3 22.62 -25.64 2.24
CA LYS A 3 22.40 -24.20 2.45
C LYS A 3 22.08 -23.96 3.92
N LYS A 4 22.80 -23.06 4.59
CA LYS A 4 22.45 -22.57 5.92
C LYS A 4 21.85 -21.17 5.76
N THR A 5 20.56 -21.04 6.06
CA THR A 5 19.89 -19.73 6.14
C THR A 5 20.18 -19.15 7.51
N ILE A 6 20.65 -17.91 7.55
CA ILE A 6 20.90 -17.16 8.79
C ILE A 6 19.96 -15.96 8.75
N HIS A 7 19.14 -15.82 9.79
CA HIS A 7 18.32 -14.63 10.01
C HIS A 7 19.14 -13.64 10.83
N VAL A 8 19.06 -12.36 10.49
CA VAL A 8 19.78 -11.28 11.19
C VAL A 8 18.74 -10.27 11.61
N SER A 9 18.75 -9.86 12.88
CA SER A 9 17.87 -8.80 13.37
C SER A 9 18.29 -7.48 12.74
N ASP A 10 17.32 -6.75 12.18
CA ASP A 10 17.54 -5.42 11.62
C ASP A 10 17.77 -4.36 12.72
N PHE A 11 17.36 -4.62 13.96
CA PHE A 11 17.58 -3.72 15.09
C PHE A 11 18.98 -3.83 15.68
N SER A 12 19.44 -5.06 15.96
CA SER A 12 20.74 -5.30 16.60
C SER A 12 21.84 -5.73 15.64
N GLY A 13 21.53 -6.06 14.39
CA GLY A 13 22.48 -6.62 13.41
C GLY A 13 23.00 -8.01 13.82
N THR A 14 22.42 -8.63 14.83
CA THR A 14 22.89 -9.91 15.39
C THR A 14 22.15 -11.08 14.72
N ALA A 15 22.86 -12.18 14.51
CA ALA A 15 22.26 -13.40 13.98
C ALA A 15 21.22 -13.95 14.99
N ILE A 16 19.98 -14.07 14.54
CA ILE A 16 18.90 -14.74 15.26
C ILE A 16 19.18 -16.24 15.17
N GLN A 17 19.13 -16.94 16.30
CA GLN A 17 19.42 -18.37 16.30
C GLN A 17 18.34 -19.12 15.50
N LEU A 18 18.70 -20.28 14.95
CA LEU A 18 17.79 -21.03 14.06
C LEU A 18 16.51 -21.47 14.76
N ASP A 19 16.57 -21.61 16.09
CA ASP A 19 15.47 -22.03 16.96
C ASP A 19 14.73 -20.84 17.60
N ASP A 20 15.22 -19.61 17.41
CA ASP A 20 14.58 -18.40 17.94
C ASP A 20 13.46 -17.93 17.02
N GLU A 21 12.40 -17.39 17.63
CA GLU A 21 11.28 -16.80 16.88
C GLU A 21 11.70 -15.49 16.22
N VAL A 22 11.26 -15.27 14.98
CA VAL A 22 11.45 -14.01 14.25
C VAL A 22 10.13 -13.24 14.22
N VAL A 23 10.15 -12.03 14.77
CA VAL A 23 9.06 -11.08 14.73
C VAL A 23 9.22 -10.15 13.53
N ARG A 24 8.11 -9.88 12.87
CA ARG A 24 8.02 -8.90 11.77
C ARG A 24 7.54 -7.56 12.31
N VAL A 25 8.36 -6.53 12.18
CA VAL A 25 7.98 -5.14 12.44
C VAL A 25 7.71 -4.44 11.10
N VAL A 26 6.60 -3.71 11.00
CA VAL A 26 6.28 -2.90 9.81
C VAL A 26 6.25 -1.44 10.24
N VAL A 27 7.23 -0.67 9.78
CA VAL A 27 7.30 0.77 10.05
C VAL A 27 6.38 1.46 9.05
N LEU A 28 5.27 2.04 9.53
CA LEU A 28 4.26 2.68 8.68
C LEU A 28 4.58 4.14 8.38
N GLU A 29 5.05 4.87 9.39
CA GLU A 29 5.41 6.28 9.31
C GLU A 29 6.71 6.54 10.09
N HIS A 30 7.67 7.22 9.47
CA HIS A 30 8.93 7.68 10.08
C HIS A 30 9.47 8.86 9.24
N PRO A 31 10.10 9.89 9.83
CA PRO A 31 10.61 11.04 9.06
C PRO A 31 11.57 10.66 7.93
N ASP A 32 12.33 9.59 8.14
CA ASP A 32 13.30 9.08 7.15
C ASP A 32 12.71 8.05 6.17
N LEU A 33 11.40 7.72 6.26
CA LEU A 33 10.73 6.88 5.28
C LEU A 33 10.39 7.69 4.03
N VAL A 34 11.07 7.38 2.92
CA VAL A 34 10.89 8.08 1.64
C VAL A 34 9.91 7.38 0.69
N ALA A 35 9.80 6.04 0.76
CA ALA A 35 9.11 5.23 -0.25
C ALA A 35 7.96 4.38 0.33
N GLY A 36 7.41 4.78 1.47
CA GLY A 36 6.32 4.07 2.15
C GLY A 36 6.78 3.04 3.17
N PRO A 37 5.87 2.15 3.64
CA PRO A 37 6.16 1.25 4.74
C PRO A 37 7.29 0.26 4.44
N VAL A 38 8.14 0.03 5.44
CA VAL A 38 9.24 -0.95 5.35
C VAL A 38 9.05 -2.05 6.39
N ARG A 39 9.57 -3.23 6.06
CA ARG A 39 9.60 -4.39 6.94
C ARG A 39 10.98 -4.51 7.57
N LEU A 40 11.00 -4.76 8.87
CA LEU A 40 12.18 -5.15 9.64
C LEU A 40 11.89 -6.48 10.33
N ASP A 41 12.92 -7.30 10.50
CA ASP A 41 12.89 -8.55 11.25
C ASP A 41 13.65 -8.35 12.57
N ALA A 42 13.06 -8.78 13.69
CA ALA A 42 13.60 -8.64 15.03
C ALA A 42 13.26 -9.87 15.89
N THR A 43 13.82 -9.96 17.10
CA THR A 43 13.43 -10.96 18.10
C THR A 43 12.24 -10.48 18.96
N PRO A 44 11.48 -11.38 19.61
CA PRO A 44 10.41 -11.01 20.53
C PRO A 44 10.86 -10.04 21.64
N VAL A 45 12.02 -10.31 22.24
CA VAL A 45 12.57 -9.48 23.33
C VAL A 45 12.88 -8.05 22.86
N GLU A 46 13.34 -7.89 21.61
CA GLU A 46 13.64 -6.56 21.06
C GLU A 46 12.37 -5.72 20.82
N VAL A 47 11.21 -6.36 20.59
CA VAL A 47 9.95 -5.63 20.36
C VAL A 47 9.17 -5.33 21.64
N GLU A 48 9.41 -6.05 22.74
CA GLU A 48 8.80 -5.75 24.05
C GLU A 48 9.07 -4.30 24.47
N GLY A 49 10.28 -3.79 24.20
CA GLY A 49 10.63 -2.39 24.48
C GLY A 49 9.86 -1.35 23.65
N ILE A 50 9.22 -1.75 22.55
CA ILE A 50 8.40 -0.84 21.73
C ILE A 50 7.09 -0.53 22.44
N ASP A 51 6.45 -1.55 23.04
CA ASP A 51 5.18 -1.37 23.75
C ASP A 51 5.38 -0.48 24.98
N ASP A 52 6.47 -0.66 25.72
CA ASP A 52 6.82 0.18 26.87
C ASP A 52 7.16 1.64 26.48
N ALA A 53 7.70 1.84 25.28
CA ALA A 53 8.03 3.17 24.75
C ALA A 53 6.86 3.84 24.03
N ALA A 54 5.73 3.15 23.85
CA ALA A 54 4.59 3.65 23.10
C ALA A 54 3.99 4.87 23.81
N LEU A 55 3.78 5.94 23.05
CA LEU A 55 3.09 7.14 23.53
C LEU A 55 1.62 7.10 23.13
N ASP A 56 0.74 7.42 24.08
CA ASP A 56 -0.63 7.80 23.77
C ASP A 56 -0.62 9.13 23.01
N VAL A 57 -0.95 9.07 21.73
CA VAL A 57 -0.94 10.25 20.83
C VAL A 57 -2.34 10.55 20.28
N ALA A 58 -2.62 11.84 20.12
CA ALA A 58 -3.71 12.35 19.31
C ALA A 58 -3.17 12.69 17.91
N VAL A 59 -3.91 12.32 16.87
CA VAL A 59 -3.62 12.72 15.49
C VAL A 59 -4.78 13.58 15.01
N VAL A 60 -4.49 14.84 14.69
CA VAL A 60 -5.51 15.84 14.32
C VAL A 60 -5.24 16.40 12.94
N GLU A 61 -6.30 16.61 12.16
CA GLU A 61 -6.27 17.34 10.90
C GLU A 61 -6.84 18.74 11.11
N ILE A 62 -6.05 19.75 10.79
CA ILE A 62 -6.43 21.16 10.91
C ILE A 62 -6.73 21.70 9.51
N HIS A 63 -7.98 22.03 9.27
CA HIS A 63 -8.44 22.68 8.03
C HIS A 63 -8.38 24.21 8.18
N ASP A 64 -7.83 24.90 7.19
CA ASP A 64 -7.84 26.37 7.16
C ASP A 64 -9.25 26.91 6.87
N ARG A 65 -9.55 28.12 7.34
CA ARG A 65 -10.88 28.78 7.26
C ARG A 65 -11.44 28.92 5.85
N HIS A 66 -10.59 28.88 4.84
CA HIS A 66 -11.00 29.02 3.44
C HIS A 66 -11.33 27.69 2.76
N GLY A 67 -11.11 26.53 3.41
CA GLY A 67 -11.50 25.21 2.90
C GLY A 67 -10.74 24.73 1.64
N ASP A 68 -10.03 25.62 0.96
CA ASP A 68 -9.29 25.33 -0.29
C ASP A 68 -7.85 24.87 -0.06
N GLY A 69 -7.35 24.91 1.19
CA GLY A 69 -6.01 24.46 1.55
C GLY A 69 -5.95 22.97 1.91
N GLU A 70 -4.79 22.34 1.69
CA GLU A 70 -4.54 20.99 2.20
C GLU A 70 -4.60 21.00 3.74
N PRO A 71 -5.34 20.06 4.36
CA PRO A 71 -5.38 19.97 5.81
C PRO A 71 -4.01 19.65 6.36
N ARG A 72 -3.64 20.36 7.43
CA ARG A 72 -2.38 20.10 8.12
C ARG A 72 -2.60 19.02 9.18
N ARG A 73 -1.94 17.88 9.01
CA ARG A 73 -1.92 16.82 10.02
C ARG A 73 -0.89 17.12 11.11
N VAL A 74 -1.28 16.99 12.36
CA VAL A 74 -0.42 17.19 13.54
C VAL A 74 -0.56 15.99 14.47
N VAL A 75 0.58 15.50 14.95
CA VAL A 75 0.66 14.46 15.98
C VAL A 75 1.18 15.11 17.25
N LEU A 76 0.49 14.89 18.35
CA LEU A 76 0.85 15.37 19.69
C LEU A 76 0.43 14.34 20.74
N THR A 77 0.98 14.40 21.95
CA THR A 77 0.54 13.46 23.00
C THR A 77 -0.92 13.70 23.36
N ALA A 78 -1.62 12.65 23.79
CA ALA A 78 -3.00 12.75 24.27
C ALA A 78 -3.12 13.77 25.41
N SER A 79 -2.12 13.81 26.31
CA SER A 79 -2.06 14.79 27.40
C SER A 79 -1.95 16.24 26.92
N GLU A 80 -1.13 16.51 25.89
CA GLU A 80 -1.01 17.86 25.34
C GLU A 80 -2.29 18.29 24.63
N PHE A 81 -2.94 17.38 23.92
CA PHE A 81 -4.22 17.64 23.28
C PHE A 81 -5.32 17.90 24.30
N ASP A 82 -5.42 17.07 25.34
CA ASP A 82 -6.42 17.22 26.40
C ASP A 82 -6.29 18.55 27.14
N ALA A 83 -5.06 19.03 27.35
CA ALA A 83 -4.79 20.32 27.98
C ALA A 83 -5.25 21.54 27.16
N MET A 84 -5.56 21.38 25.87
CA MET A 84 -6.11 22.45 25.03
C MET A 84 -7.58 22.76 25.34
N ALA A 85 -8.30 21.85 25.99
CA ALA A 85 -9.69 22.10 26.38
C ALA A 85 -9.75 22.99 27.62
N THR A 86 -10.39 24.15 27.52
CA THR A 86 -10.44 25.14 28.61
C THR A 86 -11.70 25.02 29.48
N ASP A 87 -12.87 24.87 28.86
CA ASP A 87 -14.15 25.05 29.55
C ASP A 87 -14.74 23.74 30.08
N VAL A 88 -14.56 22.66 29.32
CA VAL A 88 -15.02 21.31 29.65
C VAL A 88 -13.91 20.31 29.33
N PRO A 89 -13.81 19.18 30.04
CA PRO A 89 -12.80 18.18 29.74
C PRO A 89 -12.86 17.71 28.29
N MET A 90 -11.71 17.52 27.65
CA MET A 90 -11.63 17.07 26.24
C MET A 90 -12.42 15.77 26.00
N THR A 91 -12.40 14.85 26.96
CA THR A 91 -13.19 13.61 26.90
C THR A 91 -14.69 13.83 26.75
N GLN A 92 -15.23 14.93 27.27
CA GLN A 92 -16.64 15.30 27.11
C GLN A 92 -16.89 15.94 25.75
N LEU A 93 -15.98 16.81 25.27
CA LEU A 93 -16.05 17.41 23.93
C LEU A 93 -16.09 16.31 22.86
N LEU A 94 -15.19 15.33 22.94
CA LEU A 94 -15.11 14.23 21.98
C LEU A 94 -16.36 13.34 21.97
N LYS A 95 -17.05 13.20 23.10
CA LYS A 95 -18.31 12.42 23.18
C LYS A 95 -19.48 13.11 22.49
N THR A 96 -19.50 14.44 22.49
CA THR A 96 -20.60 15.23 21.94
C THR A 96 -20.32 15.78 20.54
N ALA A 97 -19.07 15.73 20.08
CA ALA A 97 -18.67 16.21 18.77
C ALA A 97 -19.37 15.46 17.62
N GLU A 98 -19.58 16.17 16.51
CA GLU A 98 -20.12 15.56 15.28
C GLU A 98 -19.14 14.52 14.73
N ARG A 99 -19.65 13.32 14.43
CA ARG A 99 -18.82 12.26 13.85
C ARG A 99 -18.62 12.50 12.36
N VAL A 100 -17.38 12.76 11.97
CA VAL A 100 -16.99 12.76 10.55
C VAL A 100 -16.86 11.32 10.07
N ARG A 101 -17.41 11.01 8.89
CA ARG A 101 -17.19 9.70 8.26
C ARG A 101 -15.73 9.63 7.80
N PRO A 102 -14.96 8.59 8.17
CA PRO A 102 -13.59 8.48 7.71
C PRO A 102 -13.57 8.45 6.17
N PRO A 103 -12.63 9.17 5.53
CA PRO A 103 -12.43 9.02 4.10
C PRO A 103 -12.14 7.54 3.85
N LYS A 104 -12.85 6.93 2.89
CA LYS A 104 -12.57 5.53 2.51
C LYS A 104 -11.10 5.46 2.15
N ALA A 105 -10.30 4.73 2.94
CA ALA A 105 -8.90 4.52 2.68
C ALA A 105 -8.77 4.00 1.25
N ARG A 106 -8.36 4.87 0.32
CA ARG A 106 -7.93 4.42 -1.00
C ARG A 106 -6.63 3.69 -0.73
N LYS A 107 -6.70 2.37 -0.57
CA LYS A 107 -5.54 1.51 -0.77
C LYS A 107 -4.94 1.98 -2.09
N GLY A 108 -3.81 2.65 -2.03
CA GLY A 108 -2.96 2.92 -3.18
C GLY A 108 -2.42 1.60 -3.70
N ALA A 109 -3.30 0.75 -4.23
CA ALA A 109 -2.91 0.06 -5.44
C ALA A 109 -2.82 1.19 -6.45
N GLU A 110 -1.58 1.62 -6.71
CA GLU A 110 -1.25 2.35 -7.93
C GLU A 110 -2.14 1.79 -9.03
N ARG A 111 -3.04 2.63 -9.55
CA ARG A 111 -3.97 2.18 -10.59
C ARG A 111 -3.10 1.91 -11.80
N VAL A 112 -2.75 0.64 -11.98
CA VAL A 112 -2.00 0.14 -13.12
C VAL A 112 -2.70 0.66 -14.37
N ASP A 113 -2.01 1.48 -15.14
CA ASP A 113 -2.56 2.05 -16.37
C ASP A 113 -2.39 1.05 -17.51
N TYR A 114 -3.43 0.25 -17.75
CA TYR A 114 -3.48 -0.74 -18.83
C TYR A 114 -3.51 -0.09 -20.23
N GLY A 115 -3.66 1.24 -20.32
CA GLY A 115 -3.49 2.03 -21.55
C GLY A 115 -2.02 2.31 -21.91
N THR A 116 -1.06 1.69 -21.22
CA THR A 116 0.37 1.74 -21.55
C THR A 116 0.89 0.38 -22.00
N ILE A 117 1.95 0.37 -22.82
CA ILE A 117 2.56 -0.87 -23.34
C ILE A 117 3.08 -1.79 -22.23
N GLU A 118 3.49 -1.21 -21.09
CA GLU A 118 4.05 -1.94 -19.94
C GLU A 118 3.00 -2.84 -19.26
N HIS A 119 1.73 -2.47 -19.37
CA HIS A 119 0.62 -3.08 -18.64
C HIS A 119 -0.45 -3.69 -19.52
N ALA A 120 -0.58 -3.25 -20.78
CA ALA A 120 -1.55 -3.77 -21.73
C ALA A 120 -1.50 -5.31 -21.79
N GLY A 121 -2.67 -5.94 -21.73
CA GLY A 121 -2.79 -7.40 -21.82
C GLY A 121 -2.51 -8.18 -20.54
N ARG A 122 -2.14 -7.53 -19.43
CA ARG A 122 -1.98 -8.22 -18.13
C ARG A 122 -3.35 -8.66 -17.60
N PRO A 123 -3.52 -9.91 -17.14
CA PRO A 123 -4.79 -10.36 -16.58
C PRO A 123 -5.23 -9.49 -15.39
N HIS A 124 -6.43 -8.90 -15.48
CA HIS A 124 -7.02 -8.09 -14.43
C HIS A 124 -8.53 -8.30 -14.30
N ARG A 125 -9.07 -7.97 -13.12
CA ARG A 125 -10.51 -8.11 -12.81
C ARG A 125 -11.39 -7.02 -13.43
N GLY A 126 -10.79 -5.94 -13.95
CA GLY A 126 -11.50 -4.83 -14.58
C GLY A 126 -11.95 -5.11 -16.02
N ARG A 127 -12.84 -4.26 -16.55
CA ARG A 127 -13.16 -4.23 -17.98
C ARG A 127 -11.96 -3.66 -18.75
N VAL A 128 -11.60 -4.31 -19.86
CA VAL A 128 -10.59 -3.79 -20.80
C VAL A 128 -11.08 -2.48 -21.40
N THR A 129 -10.24 -1.45 -21.36
CA THR A 129 -10.54 -0.13 -21.94
C THR A 129 -10.30 -0.16 -23.44
N GLU A 130 -10.89 0.79 -24.18
CA GLU A 130 -10.66 0.88 -25.63
C GLU A 130 -9.17 1.18 -25.95
N GLU A 131 -8.50 1.93 -25.09
CA GLU A 131 -7.07 2.26 -25.25
C GLU A 131 -6.18 1.02 -25.08
N GLU A 132 -6.45 0.19 -24.06
CA GLU A 132 -5.78 -1.09 -23.88
C GLU A 132 -6.06 -2.01 -25.07
N ALA A 133 -7.33 -2.13 -25.48
CA ALA A 133 -7.72 -2.98 -26.60
C ALA A 133 -7.04 -2.54 -27.91
N ARG A 134 -6.98 -1.24 -28.17
CA ARG A 134 -6.25 -0.68 -29.32
C ARG A 134 -4.77 -1.05 -29.27
N LEU A 135 -4.10 -0.85 -28.13
CA LEU A 135 -2.68 -1.20 -27.97
C LEU A 135 -2.43 -2.69 -28.19
N VAL A 136 -3.29 -3.54 -27.64
CA VAL A 136 -3.20 -5.00 -27.82
C VAL A 136 -3.42 -5.39 -29.29
N ARG A 137 -4.34 -4.74 -30.02
CA ARG A 137 -4.56 -4.99 -31.45
C ARG A 137 -3.39 -4.51 -32.32
N GLU A 138 -2.85 -3.33 -32.04
CA GLU A 138 -1.80 -2.70 -32.84
C GLU A 138 -0.41 -3.31 -32.58
N ARG A 139 -0.17 -3.82 -31.36
CA ARG A 139 1.16 -4.25 -30.89
C ARG A 139 1.15 -5.62 -30.21
N LEU A 140 0.33 -6.55 -30.73
CA LEU A 140 0.13 -7.87 -30.12
C LEU A 140 1.43 -8.63 -29.86
N ASP A 141 2.36 -8.64 -30.82
CA ASP A 141 3.63 -9.36 -30.69
C ASP A 141 4.51 -8.80 -29.57
N GLU A 142 4.56 -7.48 -29.44
CA GLU A 142 5.31 -6.77 -28.39
C GLU A 142 4.70 -7.05 -27.01
N VAL A 143 3.37 -7.02 -26.92
CA VAL A 143 2.62 -7.37 -25.70
C VAL A 143 2.86 -8.84 -25.32
N ASN A 144 2.74 -9.77 -26.27
CA ASN A 144 2.91 -11.21 -26.01
C ASN A 144 4.34 -11.58 -25.66
N LYS A 145 5.34 -10.93 -26.26
CA LYS A 145 6.74 -11.09 -25.86
C LYS A 145 6.94 -10.65 -24.40
N ARG A 146 6.43 -9.46 -24.04
CA ARG A 146 6.50 -8.95 -22.66
C ARG A 146 5.78 -9.85 -21.66
N LEU A 147 4.60 -10.36 -22.02
CA LEU A 147 3.85 -11.30 -21.18
C LEU A 147 4.63 -12.60 -20.95
N ALA A 148 5.24 -13.15 -22.00
CA ALA A 148 6.09 -14.35 -21.89
C ALA A 148 7.34 -14.10 -21.02
N ASP A 149 8.05 -12.99 -21.23
CA ASP A 149 9.23 -12.62 -20.43
C ASP A 149 8.89 -12.47 -18.94
N ALA A 150 7.65 -12.06 -18.63
CA ALA A 150 7.13 -11.95 -17.26
C ALA A 150 6.49 -13.25 -16.72
N GLY A 151 6.46 -14.35 -17.49
CA GLY A 151 5.83 -15.61 -17.10
C GLY A 151 4.30 -15.53 -16.99
N ILE A 152 3.67 -14.59 -17.69
CA ILE A 152 2.21 -14.35 -17.70
C ILE A 152 1.59 -15.02 -18.95
N ARG A 153 0.35 -15.52 -18.82
CA ARG A 153 -0.47 -16.00 -19.94
C ARG A 153 -0.44 -15.00 -21.10
N GLN A 154 -0.07 -15.47 -22.28
CA GLN A 154 -0.14 -14.70 -23.53
C GLN A 154 -1.57 -14.60 -24.07
N ILE A 155 -1.80 -13.60 -24.91
CA ILE A 155 -3.05 -13.37 -25.62
C ILE A 155 -3.04 -14.19 -26.91
N ASP A 156 -4.05 -15.03 -27.04
CA ASP A 156 -4.28 -15.90 -28.19
C ASP A 156 -5.43 -15.35 -29.05
N LEU A 157 -5.20 -15.19 -30.35
CA LEU A 157 -6.20 -14.75 -31.33
C LEU A 157 -7.25 -15.83 -31.60
N ALA A 158 -6.88 -17.11 -31.46
CA ALA A 158 -7.79 -18.24 -31.66
C ALA A 158 -8.71 -18.49 -30.46
N ASP A 159 -8.42 -17.87 -29.31
CA ASP A 159 -9.28 -17.91 -28.13
C ASP A 159 -10.44 -16.93 -28.30
N PRO A 160 -11.71 -17.41 -28.40
CA PRO A 160 -12.87 -16.55 -28.61
C PRO A 160 -13.09 -15.56 -27.44
N GLU A 161 -12.64 -15.87 -26.22
CA GLU A 161 -12.73 -14.96 -25.07
C GLU A 161 -11.77 -13.77 -25.25
N HIS A 162 -10.54 -14.04 -25.70
CA HIS A 162 -9.55 -12.99 -26.00
C HIS A 162 -9.96 -12.16 -27.22
N ALA A 163 -10.47 -12.81 -28.27
CA ALA A 163 -10.97 -12.13 -29.46
C ALA A 163 -12.08 -11.14 -29.11
N ALA A 164 -13.05 -11.56 -28.31
CA ALA A 164 -14.13 -10.69 -27.84
C ALA A 164 -13.63 -9.60 -26.87
N ARG A 165 -12.67 -9.91 -25.99
CA ARG A 165 -12.15 -8.97 -24.99
C ARG A 165 -11.36 -7.81 -25.61
N TYR A 166 -10.59 -8.07 -26.67
CA TYR A 166 -9.74 -7.07 -27.32
C TYR A 166 -10.26 -6.60 -28.68
N GLY A 167 -11.39 -7.14 -29.16
CA GLY A 167 -12.02 -6.74 -30.42
C GLY A 167 -11.23 -7.21 -31.66
N PHE A 168 -10.62 -8.40 -31.59
CA PHE A 168 -10.00 -9.00 -32.77
C PHE A 168 -11.08 -9.48 -33.76
N PRO A 169 -10.85 -9.34 -35.07
CA PRO A 169 -11.74 -9.94 -36.07
C PRO A 169 -11.78 -11.45 -35.85
N THR A 170 -12.95 -11.97 -35.53
CA THR A 170 -13.14 -13.42 -35.42
C THR A 170 -12.90 -13.99 -36.81
N ALA A 171 -11.94 -14.91 -36.95
CA ALA A 171 -11.78 -15.63 -38.20
C ALA A 171 -13.11 -16.33 -38.51
N LEU A 172 -13.74 -15.95 -39.63
CA LEU A 172 -14.92 -16.61 -40.20
C LEU A 172 -14.57 -18.05 -40.61
#